data_AF-A0A7I7W1X5-F1
#
_entry.id   AF-A0A7I7W1X5-F1
#
_cell.length_a   1.000
_cell.length_b   1.000
_cell.length_c   1.000
_cell.angle_alpha   90.00
_cell.angle_beta   90.00
_cell.angle_gamma   90.00
#
_symmetry.space_group_name_H-M   'P 1'
#
loop_
_entity.id
_entity.type
_entity.pdbx_description
1 polymer ?
#
loop_
_entity_poly.entity_id
_entity_poly.type
_entity_poly.pdbx_seq_one_letter_code
_entity_poly.pdbx_strand_id
1 'polypeptide(L)' 'MAATDWLAWDHNAYYQRLLMGQLPKGVDPPLTTRRARQVATATLPGAQVRRLVFWRYLLVWRRPVET' A
#
# COMPACT_ATOMS: atom_id res chain seq x y z
N MET A 1 -0.61 -22.00 -23.78
CA MET A 1 -0.09 -22.19 -22.41
C MET A 1 -0.16 -20.85 -21.71
N ALA A 2 -1.11 -20.68 -20.79
CA ALA A 2 -1.56 -19.40 -20.26
C ALA A 2 -0.62 -18.86 -19.17
N ALA A 3 -0.10 -17.65 -19.36
CA ALA A 3 0.65 -16.87 -18.37
C ALA A 3 -0.27 -16.18 -17.34
N THR A 4 -1.39 -16.80 -16.99
CA THR A 4 -2.46 -16.19 -16.16
C THR A 4 -2.46 -16.70 -14.72
N ASP A 5 -1.78 -17.82 -14.45
CA ASP A 5 -1.82 -18.49 -13.15
C ASP A 5 -0.93 -17.81 -12.08
N TRP A 6 0.17 -17.18 -12.49
CA TRP A 6 1.09 -16.48 -11.59
C TRP A 6 0.50 -15.21 -10.95
N LEU A 7 -0.52 -14.61 -11.56
CA LEU A 7 -1.20 -13.42 -11.04
C LEU A 7 -2.42 -13.75 -10.16
N ALA A 8 -2.86 -15.02 -10.14
CA ALA A 8 -4.05 -15.45 -9.40
C ALA A 8 -3.79 -15.68 -7.91
N TRP A 9 -2.53 -15.73 -7.50
CA TRP A 9 -2.19 -15.81 -6.08
C TRP A 9 -2.34 -14.45 -5.41
N ASP A 10 -3.35 -14.31 -4.55
CA ASP A 10 -3.47 -13.17 -3.64
C ASP A 10 -2.44 -13.32 -2.50
N HIS A 11 -1.20 -12.96 -2.81
CA HIS A 11 -0.07 -12.87 -1.88
C HIS A 11 -0.45 -12.10 -0.60
N ASN A 12 -1.30 -11.09 -0.74
CA ASN A 12 -1.74 -10.25 0.36
C ASN A 12 -2.64 -11.02 1.32
N ALA A 13 -3.61 -11.78 0.80
CA ALA A 13 -4.50 -12.62 1.58
C ALA A 13 -3.75 -13.73 2.34
N TYR A 14 -2.75 -14.34 1.70
CA TYR A 14 -1.91 -15.37 2.31
C TYR A 14 -1.16 -14.83 3.55
N TYR A 15 -0.40 -13.74 3.39
CA TYR A 15 0.34 -13.18 4.52
C TYR A 15 -0.55 -12.49 5.54
N GLN A 16 -1.69 -11.92 5.15
CA GLN A 16 -2.60 -11.26 6.10
C GLN A 16 -3.08 -12.23 7.18
N ARG A 17 -3.47 -13.46 6.82
CA ARG A 17 -3.89 -14.48 7.80
C ARG A 17 -2.76 -14.85 8.77
N LEU A 18 -1.54 -15.01 8.24
CA LEU A 18 -0.37 -15.39 9.04
C LEU A 18 0.09 -14.26 9.97
N LEU A 19 0.11 -13.03 9.47
CA LEU A 19 0.61 -11.85 10.17
C LEU A 19 -0.38 -11.32 11.21
N MET A 20 -1.69 -11.41 10.99
CA MET A 20 -2.72 -10.97 11.97
C MET A 20 -2.55 -11.65 13.34
N GLY A 21 -2.05 -12.89 13.38
CA GLY A 21 -1.83 -13.63 14.64
C GLY A 21 -0.53 -13.28 15.37
N GLN A 22 0.42 -12.60 14.71
CA GLN A 22 1.79 -12.43 15.20
C GLN A 22 2.17 -10.97 15.47
N LEU A 23 1.31 -10.02 15.10
CA LEU A 23 1.68 -8.61 15.15
C LEU A 23 1.60 -8.03 16.57
N PRO A 24 2.67 -7.35 17.02
CA PRO A 24 2.67 -6.69 18.31
C PRO A 24 1.62 -5.59 18.33
N LYS A 25 0.75 -5.64 19.34
CA LYS A 25 -0.24 -4.59 19.59
C LYS A 25 0.49 -3.41 20.23
N GLY A 26 0.36 -2.22 19.65
CA GLY A 26 0.90 -0.98 20.23
C GLY A 26 2.22 -0.47 19.66
N VAL A 27 2.71 -1.03 18.53
CA VAL A 27 3.80 -0.38 17.79
C VAL A 27 3.23 0.80 16.99
N ASP A 28 3.83 1.97 17.11
CA ASP A 28 3.40 3.12 16.31
C ASP A 28 3.91 2.99 14.87
N PRO A 29 3.13 3.47 13.87
CA PRO A 29 3.62 3.53 12.50
C PRO A 29 4.90 4.38 12.44
N PRO A 30 5.92 3.96 11.67
CA PRO A 30 7.09 4.79 11.39
C PRO A 30 6.74 6.07 10.63
N LEU A 31 5.58 6.12 9.97
CA LEU A 31 5.10 7.30 9.24
C LEU A 31 3.64 7.60 9.58
N THR A 32 3.36 8.82 10.04
CA THR A 32 1.97 9.29 10.19
C THR A 32 1.30 9.41 8.81
N THR A 33 -0.03 9.28 8.76
CA THR A 33 -0.79 9.41 7.50
C THR A 33 -0.61 10.77 6.85
N ARG A 34 -0.50 11.83 7.65
CA ARG A 34 -0.22 13.18 7.17
C ARG A 34 1.15 13.25 6.47
N ARG A 35 2.17 12.65 7.09
CA ARG A 35 3.52 12.65 6.50
C ARG A 35 3.58 11.80 5.23
N ALA A 36 2.89 10.66 5.21
CA ALA A 36 2.74 9.84 4.01
C ALA A 36 2.15 10.64 2.84
N ARG A 37 1.09 11.42 3.08
CA ARG A 37 0.50 12.32 2.08
C ARG A 37 1.49 13.37 1.61
N GLN A 38 2.15 14.07 2.53
CA GLN A 38 3.12 15.10 2.16
C GLN A 38 4.22 14.57 1.24
N VAL A 39 4.81 13.42 1.58
CA VAL A 39 5.84 12.79 0.75
C VAL A 39 5.26 12.39 -0.61
N ALA A 40 4.10 11.73 -0.63
CA ALA A 40 3.45 11.30 -1.86
C ALA A 40 3.17 12.46 -2.82
N THR A 41 2.55 13.55 -2.34
CA THR A 41 2.19 14.68 -3.19
C THR A 41 3.42 15.46 -3.67
N ALA A 42 4.51 15.48 -2.89
CA ALA A 42 5.77 16.12 -3.29
C ALA A 42 6.50 15.34 -4.38
N THR A 43 6.46 14.00 -4.35
CA THR A 43 7.12 13.15 -5.35
C THR A 43 6.25 12.91 -6.58
N LEU A 44 4.94 12.76 -6.38
CA LEU A 44 3.96 12.44 -7.42
C LEU A 44 2.77 13.40 -7.29
N PRO A 45 2.82 14.58 -7.96
CA PRO A 45 1.74 15.53 -7.93
C PRO A 45 0.40 14.88 -8.31
N GLY A 46 -0.62 15.10 -7.49
CA GLY A 46 -1.95 14.49 -7.65
C GLY A 46 -2.10 13.06 -7.10
N ALA A 47 -1.06 12.46 -6.51
CA ALA A 47 -1.18 11.14 -5.87
C ALA A 47 -2.12 11.17 -4.65
N GLN A 48 -2.95 10.12 -4.55
CA GLN A 48 -3.86 9.91 -3.44
C GLN A 48 -3.31 8.84 -2.49
N VAL A 49 -3.45 9.05 -1.18
CA VAL A 49 -2.97 8.12 -0.14
C VAL A 49 -4.12 7.67 0.76
N ARG A 50 -4.27 6.35 0.87
CA ARG A 50 -5.21 5.68 1.80
C ARG A 50 -4.42 4.83 2.79
N ARG A 51 -4.64 5.00 4.10
CA ARG A 51 -4.07 4.12 5.13
C ARG A 51 -4.82 2.78 5.10
N LEU A 52 -4.05 1.70 5.16
CA LEU A 52 -4.53 0.33 5.32
C LEU A 52 -4.17 -0.18 6.73
N VAL A 53 -4.56 -1.41 7.03
CA VAL A 53 -4.11 -2.13 8.22
C VAL A 53 -2.58 -2.31 8.21
N PHE A 54 -2.00 -2.60 9.39
CA PHE A 54 -0.55 -2.86 9.55
C PHE A 54 0.37 -1.73 9.12
N TRP A 55 -0.04 -0.49 9.38
CA TRP A 55 0.78 0.70 9.07
C TRP A 55 1.12 0.84 7.58
N ARG A 56 0.39 0.14 6.70
CA ARG A 56 0.55 0.21 5.25
C ARG A 56 -0.23 1.38 4.66
N TYR A 57 0.23 1.84 3.52
CA TYR A 57 -0.41 2.89 2.74
C TYR A 57 -0.60 2.40 1.30
N LEU A 58 -1.79 2.61 0.76
CA LEU A 58 -2.08 2.47 -0.67
C LEU A 58 -1.89 3.84 -1.32
N LEU A 59 -1.06 3.88 -2.36
CA LEU A 59 -0.84 5.07 -3.18
C LEU A 59 -1.43 4.85 -4.57
N VAL A 60 -2.31 5.74 -4.98
CA VAL A 60 -2.90 5.74 -6.33
C VAL A 60 -2.47 7.01 -7.03
N TRP A 61 -1.79 6.86 -8.16
CA TRP A 61 -1.36 7.97 -9.00
C TRP A 61 -1.74 7.67 -10.44
N ARG A 62 -2.29 8.67 -11.13
CA ARG A 62 -2.60 8.59 -12.55
C ARG A 62 -1.47 9.29 -13.28
N ARG A 63 -0.79 8.54 -14.15
CA ARG A 63 0.24 9.10 -15.02
C ARG A 63 -0.40 10.17 -15.91
N PRO A 64 0.11 11.41 -15.93
CA PRO A 64 -0.36 12.40 -16.88
C PRO A 64 -0.03 11.93 -18.30
N VAL A 65 -0.99 12.05 -19.20
CA VAL A 65 -0.75 11.88 -20.63
C VAL A 65 -0.15 13.20 -21.13
N GLU A 66 1.08 13.14 -21.66
CA GLU A 66 1.67 14.28 -22.38
C GLU A 66 0.77 14.58 -23.58
N THR A 67 0.38 15.85 -23.73
CA THR A 67 -0.46 16.35 -24.84
C THR A 67 0.43 16.89 -25.94
#